data_AF-A0A957KX28-F1
#
_entry.id   AF-A0A957KX28-F1
#
_cell.length_a   1.000
_cell.length_b   1.000
_cell.length_c   1.000
_cell.angle_alpha   90.00
_cell.angle_beta   90.00
_cell.angle_gamma   90.00
#
_symmetry.space_group_name_H-M   'P 1'
#
loop_
_entity.id
_entity.type
_entity.pdbx_description
1 polymer ?
#
loop_
_entity_poly.entity_id
_entity_poly.type
_entity_poly.pdbx_seq_one_letter_code
_entity_poly.pdbx_strand_id
1 'polypeptide(L)'
;MNLDDLGQRIRWRLVLGLLGLALMLFILDSTGNMDSAFNFLRDPLSGMMGWTGARVDAFADIFAGPRDLQTARTEIEILQARIDMLERENEELRESQGELQVLQQLFNRNQDAPELSRTLANVIGRDTSPFFRSIIIDAGANEGIVVGMPVESNRGLVGQVYRTTANSAQVLLIT
;
A
#
# COMPACT_ATOMS: atom_id res chain seq x y z
N MET A 1 -74.34 65.13 -8.02
CA MET A 1 -73.74 64.14 -8.94
C MET A 1 -73.97 62.78 -8.30
N ASN A 2 -74.96 62.01 -8.78
CA ASN A 2 -75.50 60.84 -8.07
C ASN A 2 -74.50 59.67 -8.10
N LEU A 3 -74.14 59.18 -6.91
CA LEU A 3 -73.23 58.04 -6.71
C LEU A 3 -73.85 56.71 -7.17
N ASP A 4 -75.17 56.65 -7.31
CA ASP A 4 -75.90 55.45 -7.74
C ASP A 4 -75.70 55.13 -9.24
N ASP A 5 -75.52 56.15 -10.09
CA ASP A 5 -75.31 55.97 -11.53
C ASP A 5 -73.90 55.38 -11.81
N LEU A 6 -72.92 55.68 -10.95
CA LEU A 6 -71.58 55.09 -11.03
C LEU A 6 -71.60 53.58 -10.70
N GLY A 7 -72.33 53.19 -9.65
CA GLY A 7 -72.49 51.78 -9.28
C GLY A 7 -73.24 50.97 -10.33
N GLN A 8 -74.29 51.55 -10.92
CA GLN A 8 -75.08 50.88 -11.95
C GLN A 8 -74.28 50.65 -13.25
N ARG A 9 -73.44 51.60 -13.67
CA ARG A 9 -72.56 51.45 -14.83
C ARG A 9 -71.48 50.40 -14.63
N ILE A 10 -70.92 50.28 -13.41
CA ILE A 10 -69.96 49.24 -13.07
C ILE A 10 -70.62 47.87 -13.11
N ARG A 11 -71.82 47.73 -12.53
CA ARG A 11 -72.59 46.48 -12.60
C ARG A 11 -72.92 46.08 -14.03
N TRP A 12 -73.34 47.02 -14.88
CA TRP A 12 -73.56 46.74 -16.31
C TRP A 12 -72.30 46.34 -17.06
N ARG A 13 -71.15 46.94 -16.75
CA ARG A 13 -69.86 46.53 -17.32
C ARG A 13 -69.44 45.13 -16.88
N LEU A 14 -69.67 44.77 -15.62
CA LEU A 14 -69.43 43.42 -15.11
C LEU A 14 -70.35 42.40 -15.76
N VAL A 15 -71.64 42.71 -15.89
CA VAL A 15 -72.61 41.84 -16.58
C VAL A 15 -72.26 41.68 -18.05
N LEU A 16 -71.90 42.76 -18.75
CA LEU A 16 -71.46 42.69 -20.15
C LEU A 16 -70.16 41.90 -20.31
N GLY A 17 -69.21 42.04 -19.39
CA GLY A 17 -67.97 41.27 -19.39
C GLY A 17 -68.22 39.78 -19.16
N LEU A 18 -69.08 39.44 -18.20
CA LEU A 18 -69.45 38.06 -17.89
C LEU A 18 -70.24 37.41 -19.04
N LEU A 19 -71.14 38.17 -19.67
CA LEU A 19 -71.91 37.73 -20.83
C LEU A 19 -71.01 37.55 -22.06
N GLY A 20 -70.04 38.43 -22.27
CA GLY A 20 -69.02 38.27 -23.31
C GLY A 20 -68.12 37.06 -23.08
N LEU A 21 -67.73 36.79 -21.82
CA LEU A 21 -66.96 35.60 -21.45
C LEU A 21 -67.78 34.32 -21.65
N ALA A 22 -69.06 34.33 -21.29
CA ALA A 22 -69.96 33.21 -21.55
C ALA A 22 -70.20 32.97 -23.05
N LEU A 23 -70.35 34.04 -23.84
CA LEU A 23 -70.48 33.96 -25.30
C LEU A 23 -69.19 33.43 -25.94
N MET A 24 -68.04 33.86 -25.44
CA MET A 24 -66.75 33.37 -25.90
C MET A 24 -66.58 31.88 -25.59
N LEU A 25 -66.93 31.43 -24.39
CA LEU A 25 -66.93 30.01 -24.04
C LEU A 25 -67.90 29.21 -24.92
N PHE A 26 -69.09 29.75 -25.20
CA PHE A 26 -70.08 29.09 -26.07
C PHE A 26 -69.61 28.97 -27.53
N ILE A 27 -68.95 30.00 -28.07
CA ILE A 27 -68.35 29.97 -29.42
C ILE A 27 -67.19 28.95 -29.46
N LEU A 28 -66.39 28.88 -28.40
CA LEU A 28 -65.29 27.92 -28.32
C LEU A 28 -65.77 26.46 -28.20
N ASP A 29 -66.87 26.22 -27.50
CA ASP A 29 -67.53 24.91 -27.42
C ASP A 29 -68.11 24.51 -28.80
N SER A 30 -68.82 25.42 -29.46
CA SER A 30 -69.43 25.18 -30.79
C SER A 30 -68.42 24.96 -31.92
N THR A 31 -67.19 25.45 -31.78
CA THR A 31 -66.14 25.33 -32.82
C THR A 31 -65.25 24.11 -32.65
N GLY A 32 -65.46 23.31 -31.59
CA GLY A 32 -64.63 22.14 -31.28
C GLY A 32 -63.22 22.49 -30.79
N ASN A 33 -62.95 23.78 -30.52
CA ASN A 33 -61.64 24.29 -30.09
C ASN A 33 -61.54 24.44 -28.56
N MET A 34 -62.37 23.70 -27.81
CA MET A 34 -62.34 23.67 -26.34
C MET A 34 -60.95 23.30 -25.81
N ASP A 35 -60.23 22.45 -26.55
CA ASP A 35 -58.84 22.07 -26.25
C ASP A 35 -57.90 23.29 -26.20
N SER A 36 -58.07 24.30 -27.05
CA SER A 36 -57.20 25.49 -27.06
C SER A 36 -57.40 26.41 -25.84
N ALA A 37 -58.63 26.53 -25.33
CA ALA A 37 -58.89 27.28 -24.09
C ALA A 37 -58.43 26.52 -22.85
N PHE A 38 -58.63 25.20 -22.82
CA PHE A 38 -58.12 24.36 -21.74
C PHE A 38 -56.58 24.35 -21.72
N ASN A 39 -55.92 24.37 -22.87
CA ASN A 39 -54.46 24.42 -22.96
C ASN A 39 -53.91 25.78 -22.50
N PHE A 40 -54.49 26.91 -22.91
CA PHE A 40 -54.05 28.24 -22.45
C PHE A 40 -54.18 28.45 -20.92
N LEU A 41 -55.18 27.84 -20.30
CA LEU A 41 -55.37 27.89 -18.83
C LEU A 41 -54.45 26.92 -18.08
N ARG A 42 -54.07 25.80 -18.72
CA ARG A 42 -53.27 24.71 -18.12
C ARG A 42 -51.77 24.91 -18.28
N ASP A 43 -51.31 25.55 -19.34
CA ASP A 43 -49.90 25.83 -19.62
C ASP A 43 -49.16 26.61 -18.50
N PRO A 44 -49.73 27.64 -17.86
CA PRO A 44 -49.05 28.28 -16.72
C PRO A 44 -49.04 27.39 -15.46
N LEU A 45 -50.02 26.51 -15.29
CA LEU A 45 -50.09 25.57 -14.16
C LEU A 45 -49.07 24.43 -14.30
N SER A 46 -48.81 23.95 -15.52
CA SER A 46 -47.79 22.92 -15.79
C SER A 46 -46.36 23.48 -15.65
N GLY A 47 -46.12 24.72 -16.08
CA GLY A 47 -44.84 25.40 -15.86
C GLY A 47 -44.53 25.63 -14.38
N MET A 48 -45.55 25.90 -13.57
CA MET A 48 -45.42 26.09 -12.12
C MET A 48 -45.16 24.78 -11.37
N MET A 49 -45.84 23.68 -11.75
CA MET A 49 -45.57 22.35 -11.19
C MET A 49 -44.23 21.77 -11.64
N GLY A 50 -43.79 22.06 -12.88
CA GLY A 50 -42.48 21.65 -13.38
C GLY A 50 -41.31 22.31 -12.65
N TRP A 51 -41.46 23.58 -12.24
CA TRP A 51 -40.46 24.27 -11.44
C TRP A 51 -40.35 23.72 -10.01
N THR A 52 -41.44 23.20 -9.45
CA THR A 52 -41.42 22.50 -8.16
C THR A 52 -40.91 21.07 -8.27
N GLY A 53 -41.29 20.31 -9.30
CA GLY A 53 -40.86 18.92 -9.50
C GLY A 53 -39.35 18.79 -9.71
N ALA A 54 -38.78 19.61 -10.60
CA ALA A 54 -37.34 19.61 -10.86
C ALA A 54 -36.50 20.01 -9.63
N ARG A 55 -37.08 20.75 -8.68
CA ARG A 55 -36.44 21.10 -7.40
C ARG A 55 -36.58 19.97 -6.38
N VAL A 56 -37.75 19.33 -6.29
CA VAL A 56 -38.00 18.22 -5.35
C VAL A 56 -37.12 17.00 -5.68
N ASP A 57 -36.95 16.66 -6.95
CA ASP A 57 -36.06 15.56 -7.34
C ASP A 57 -34.58 15.87 -7.03
N ALA A 58 -34.14 17.12 -7.27
CA ALA A 58 -32.78 17.55 -6.94
C ALA A 58 -32.52 17.57 -5.43
N PHE A 59 -33.51 17.96 -4.60
CA PHE A 59 -33.38 17.87 -3.14
C PHE A 59 -33.48 16.42 -2.65
N ALA A 60 -34.33 15.58 -3.24
CA ALA A 60 -34.43 14.17 -2.90
C ALA A 60 -33.13 13.40 -3.20
N ASP A 61 -32.44 13.69 -4.31
CA ASP A 61 -31.13 13.08 -4.62
C ASP A 61 -30.01 13.54 -3.66
N ILE A 62 -30.09 14.78 -3.15
CA ILE A 62 -29.15 15.30 -2.14
C ILE A 62 -29.44 14.68 -0.75
N PHE A 63 -30.71 14.46 -0.39
CA PHE A 63 -31.12 13.88 0.89
C PHE A 63 -31.13 12.34 0.92
N ALA A 64 -31.23 11.67 -0.22
CA ALA A 64 -31.14 10.21 -0.32
C ALA A 64 -29.74 9.66 0.00
N GLY A 65 -28.76 10.55 0.21
CA GLY A 65 -27.38 10.20 0.49
C GLY A 65 -26.67 9.67 -0.75
N PRO A 66 -25.37 9.92 -0.92
CA PRO A 66 -24.66 9.38 -2.07
C PRO A 66 -24.81 7.86 -2.05
N ARG A 67 -25.33 7.29 -3.16
CA ARG A 67 -25.14 5.85 -3.47
C ARG A 67 -23.64 5.48 -3.47
N ASP A 68 -22.78 6.50 -3.46
CA ASP A 68 -21.34 6.49 -3.31
C ASP A 68 -20.79 6.18 -1.91
N LEU A 69 -21.62 6.05 -0.87
CA LEU A 69 -21.08 5.66 0.45
C LEU A 69 -20.58 4.22 0.47
N GLN A 70 -21.17 3.34 -0.35
CA GLN A 70 -20.66 1.97 -0.50
C GLN A 70 -19.40 1.93 -1.36
N THR A 71 -19.35 2.68 -2.46
CA THR A 71 -18.15 2.77 -3.32
C THR A 71 -16.97 3.38 -2.58
N ALA A 72 -17.18 4.46 -1.81
CA ALA A 72 -16.14 5.08 -0.99
C ALA A 72 -15.62 4.13 0.10
N ARG A 73 -16.49 3.32 0.71
CA ARG A 73 -16.06 2.28 1.67
C ARG A 73 -15.24 1.18 0.99
N THR A 74 -15.68 0.71 -0.18
CA THR A 74 -14.91 -0.29 -0.94
C THR A 74 -13.56 0.26 -1.39
N GLU A 75 -13.48 1.54 -1.74
CA GLU A 75 -12.22 2.17 -2.13
C GLU A 75 -11.26 2.32 -0.95
N ILE A 76 -11.77 2.65 0.24
CA ILE A 76 -10.98 2.66 1.49
C ILE A 76 -10.43 1.26 1.79
N GLU A 77 -11.26 0.22 1.69
CA GLU A 77 -10.83 -1.18 1.92
C GLU A 77 -9.75 -1.61 0.92
N ILE A 78 -9.90 -1.27 -0.37
CA ILE A 78 -8.90 -1.56 -1.41
C ILE A 78 -7.59 -0.81 -1.15
N LEU A 79 -7.66 0.47 -0.77
CA LEU A 79 -6.48 1.28 -0.47
C LEU A 79 -5.76 0.78 0.78
N GLN A 80 -6.50 0.41 1.83
CA GLN A 80 -5.93 -0.21 3.03
C GLN A 80 -5.24 -1.54 2.71
N ALA A 81 -5.90 -2.42 1.95
CA ALA A 81 -5.30 -3.69 1.53
C ALA A 81 -4.01 -3.48 0.71
N ARG A 82 -3.94 -2.40 -0.08
CA ARG A 82 -2.74 -2.06 -0.85
C ARG A 82 -1.62 -1.49 0.00
N ILE A 83 -1.94 -0.71 1.04
CA ILE A 83 -0.96 -0.27 2.03
C ILE A 83 -0.40 -1.48 2.77
N ASP A 84 -1.25 -2.37 3.28
CA ASP A 84 -0.84 -3.59 3.98
C ASP A 84 0.01 -4.52 3.10
N MET A 85 -0.23 -4.53 1.78
CA MET A 85 0.59 -5.26 0.82
C MET A 85 1.97 -4.61 0.64
N LEU A 86 2.00 -3.28 0.46
CA LEU A 86 3.24 -2.53 0.27
C LEU A 86 4.10 -2.50 1.53
N GLU A 87 3.50 -2.45 2.71
CA GLU A 87 4.22 -2.53 3.99
C GLU A 87 4.89 -3.89 4.15
N ARG A 88 4.18 -4.99 3.85
CA ARG A 88 4.77 -6.34 3.85
C ARG A 88 5.92 -6.48 2.86
N GLU A 89 5.76 -5.98 1.64
CA GLU A 89 6.85 -5.99 0.64
C GLU A 89 8.06 -5.17 1.11
N ASN A 90 7.83 -4.05 1.79
CA ASN A 90 8.91 -3.24 2.36
C ASN A 90 9.64 -3.97 3.50
N GLU A 91 8.90 -4.66 4.36
CA GLU A 91 9.46 -5.49 5.43
C GLU A 91 10.31 -6.63 4.87
N GLU A 92 9.83 -7.37 3.87
CA GLU A 92 10.58 -8.44 3.19
C GLU A 92 11.87 -7.92 2.54
N LEU A 93 11.80 -6.75 1.87
CA LEU A 93 12.97 -6.10 1.28
C LEU A 93 13.98 -5.67 2.34
N ARG A 94 13.51 -5.14 3.48
CA ARG A 94 14.37 -4.75 4.61
C ARG A 94 15.03 -5.96 5.26
N GLU A 95 14.31 -7.05 5.43
CA GLU A 95 14.86 -8.32 5.93
C GLU A 95 15.97 -8.81 4.99
N SER A 96 15.70 -8.87 3.69
CA SER A 96 16.67 -9.27 2.66
C SER A 96 17.92 -8.37 2.66
N GLN A 97 17.77 -7.06 2.84
CA GLN A 97 18.89 -6.13 2.96
C GLN A 97 19.70 -6.37 4.25
N GLY A 98 19.02 -6.68 5.37
CA GLY A 98 19.67 -7.04 6.62
C GLY A 98 20.50 -8.31 6.49
N GLU A 99 19.97 -9.35 5.86
CA GLU A 99 20.70 -10.59 5.57
C GLU A 99 21.95 -10.33 4.72
N LEU A 100 21.84 -9.54 3.67
CA LEU A 100 22.99 -9.15 2.82
C LEU A 100 24.06 -8.41 3.62
N GLN A 101 23.66 -7.51 4.53
CA GLN A 101 24.60 -6.76 5.35
C GLN A 101 25.35 -7.68 6.34
N VAL A 102 24.65 -8.65 6.94
CA VAL A 102 25.28 -9.68 7.78
C VAL A 102 26.24 -10.53 6.96
N LEU A 103 25.84 -10.95 5.76
CA LEU A 103 26.68 -11.76 4.88
C LEU A 103 27.95 -11.01 4.47
N GLN A 104 27.84 -9.72 4.15
CA GLN A 104 28.98 -8.85 3.87
C GLN A 104 29.90 -8.67 5.09
N GLN A 105 29.36 -8.52 6.29
CA GLN A 105 30.17 -8.44 7.51
C GLN A 105 30.93 -9.75 7.77
N LEU A 106 30.29 -10.90 7.58
CA LEU A 106 30.95 -12.21 7.68
C LEU A 106 32.02 -12.38 6.60
N PHE A 107 31.76 -11.95 5.37
CA PHE A 107 32.72 -12.01 4.28
C PHE A 107 33.93 -11.11 4.52
N ASN A 108 33.70 -9.84 4.91
CA ASN A 108 34.77 -8.89 5.21
C ASN A 108 35.62 -9.34 6.40
N ARG A 109 34.99 -9.92 7.44
CA ARG A 109 35.72 -10.53 8.56
C ARG A 109 36.60 -11.71 8.13
N ASN A 110 36.21 -12.46 7.10
CA ASN A 110 37.05 -13.52 6.53
C ASN A 110 38.17 -12.96 5.63
N GLN A 111 37.99 -11.79 5.00
CA GLN A 111 39.06 -11.12 4.27
C GLN A 111 40.09 -10.47 5.21
N ASP A 112 39.66 -10.01 6.38
CA ASP A 112 40.55 -9.53 7.45
C ASP A 112 41.28 -10.68 8.17
N ALA A 113 40.88 -11.94 7.93
CA ALA A 113 41.70 -13.08 8.33
C ALA A 113 42.90 -13.11 7.36
N PRO A 114 44.14 -12.86 7.83
CA PRO A 114 45.31 -12.93 6.97
C PRO A 114 45.31 -14.29 6.28
N GLU A 115 45.62 -14.33 4.98
CA GLU A 115 45.79 -15.59 4.22
C GLU A 115 46.67 -16.54 5.04
N LEU A 116 46.02 -17.42 5.81
CA LEU A 116 46.69 -18.38 6.66
C LEU A 116 47.26 -19.42 5.70
N SER A 117 48.51 -19.24 5.30
CA SER A 117 49.25 -20.22 4.53
C SER A 117 49.36 -21.49 5.38
N ARG A 118 48.67 -22.54 4.96
CA ARG A 118 48.64 -23.83 5.66
C ARG A 118 49.59 -24.79 4.98
N THR A 119 50.57 -25.28 5.72
CA THR A 119 51.45 -26.37 5.29
C THR A 119 50.91 -27.67 5.87
N LEU A 120 50.60 -28.64 5.00
CA LEU A 120 50.24 -29.98 5.42
C LEU A 120 51.51 -30.77 5.79
N ALA A 121 51.45 -31.49 6.90
CA ALA A 121 52.54 -32.32 7.37
C ALA A 121 52.01 -33.64 7.97
N ASN A 122 52.76 -34.71 7.79
CA ASN A 122 52.50 -36.02 8.37
C ASN A 122 53.27 -36.19 9.68
N VAL A 123 52.71 -37.00 10.59
CA VAL A 123 53.38 -37.36 11.83
C VAL A 123 54.35 -38.51 11.56
N ILE A 124 55.65 -38.23 11.70
CA ILE A 124 56.74 -39.20 11.50
C ILE A 124 57.29 -39.77 12.81
N GLY A 125 56.89 -39.21 13.95
CA GLY A 125 57.32 -39.69 15.26
C GLY A 125 56.45 -39.18 16.39
N ARG A 126 56.45 -39.92 17.50
CA ARG A 126 55.77 -39.53 18.73
C ARG A 126 56.71 -39.82 19.90
N ASP A 127 56.79 -38.87 20.83
CA ASP A 127 57.54 -39.06 22.06
C ASP A 127 56.84 -40.11 22.95
N THR A 128 57.66 -40.91 23.64
CA THR A 128 57.21 -41.96 24.56
C THR A 128 57.20 -41.50 26.02
N SER A 129 57.69 -40.27 26.28
CA SER A 129 57.73 -39.70 27.62
C SER A 129 56.32 -39.46 28.21
N PRO A 130 56.05 -39.89 29.45
CA PRO A 130 54.78 -39.62 30.13
C PRO A 130 54.58 -38.15 30.51
N PHE A 131 55.68 -37.39 30.64
CA PHE A 131 55.66 -36.02 31.19
C PHE A 131 55.48 -34.95 30.11
N PHE A 132 55.88 -35.23 28.87
CA PHE A 132 55.74 -34.31 27.75
C PHE A 132 55.23 -35.07 26.53
N ARG A 133 54.02 -34.71 26.09
CA ARG A 133 53.44 -35.25 24.86
C ARG A 133 53.92 -34.39 23.69
N SER A 134 54.86 -34.92 22.91
CA SER A 134 55.30 -34.27 21.68
C SER A 134 55.20 -35.20 20.47
N ILE A 135 54.99 -34.60 19.30
CA ILE A 135 55.00 -35.29 18.00
C ILE A 135 56.04 -34.64 17.10
N ILE A 136 56.56 -35.43 16.17
CA ILE A 136 57.50 -35.01 15.14
C ILE A 136 56.76 -35.03 13.80
N ILE A 137 56.82 -33.93 13.06
CA ILE A 137 56.21 -33.77 11.75
C ILE A 137 57.28 -33.68 10.64
N ASP A 138 56.94 -34.09 9.42
CA ASP A 138 57.80 -34.04 8.22
C ASP A 138 57.86 -32.66 7.54
N ALA A 139 57.56 -31.59 8.27
CA ALA A 139 57.69 -30.20 7.82
C ALA A 139 58.61 -29.42 8.77
N GLY A 140 59.56 -28.70 8.20
CA GLY A 140 60.57 -27.93 8.90
C GLY A 140 60.75 -26.52 8.33
N ALA A 141 61.94 -25.95 8.54
CA ALA A 141 62.23 -24.58 8.16
C ALA A 141 62.24 -24.38 6.63
N ASN A 142 62.55 -25.42 5.85
CA ASN A 142 62.51 -25.36 4.38
C ASN A 142 61.09 -25.20 3.85
N GLU A 143 60.09 -25.70 4.59
CA GLU A 143 58.66 -25.56 4.33
C GLU A 143 58.06 -24.31 5.01
N GLY A 144 58.90 -23.44 5.56
CA GLY A 144 58.50 -22.18 6.19
C GLY A 144 58.00 -22.31 7.64
N ILE A 145 58.18 -23.47 8.28
CA ILE A 145 57.73 -23.68 9.66
C ILE A 145 58.65 -22.93 10.64
N VAL A 146 58.06 -22.16 11.56
CA VAL A 146 58.78 -21.40 12.58
C VAL A 146 58.30 -21.79 13.98
N VAL A 147 59.19 -21.72 14.96
CA VAL A 147 58.85 -21.91 16.37
C VAL A 147 57.75 -20.93 16.77
N GLY A 148 56.72 -21.44 17.45
CA GLY A 148 55.55 -20.67 17.86
C GLY A 148 54.33 -20.83 16.95
N MET A 149 54.47 -21.46 15.77
CA MET A 149 53.33 -21.70 14.88
C MET A 149 52.32 -22.69 15.50
N PRO A 150 51.01 -22.40 15.44
CA PRO A 150 49.96 -23.31 15.88
C PRO A 150 49.81 -24.49 14.91
N VAL A 151 49.49 -25.66 15.45
CA VAL A 151 49.25 -26.89 14.67
C VAL A 151 47.82 -27.35 14.89
N GLU A 152 47.05 -27.41 13.82
CA GLU A 152 45.68 -27.90 13.79
C GLU A 152 45.56 -29.30 13.16
N SER A 153 44.55 -30.05 13.59
CA SER A 153 44.09 -31.27 12.95
C SER A 153 42.62 -31.11 12.56
N ASN A 154 42.04 -32.08 11.85
CA ASN A 154 40.62 -32.09 11.47
C ASN A 154 39.65 -31.94 12.67
N ARG A 155 40.14 -32.16 13.90
CA ARG A 155 39.37 -32.04 15.15
C ARG A 155 39.59 -30.71 15.90
N GLY A 156 40.44 -29.82 15.39
CA GLY A 156 40.79 -28.54 16.02
C GLY A 156 42.27 -28.38 16.34
N LEU A 157 42.61 -27.37 17.15
CA LEU A 157 43.96 -27.05 17.58
C LEU A 157 44.56 -28.18 18.44
N VAL A 158 45.74 -28.66 18.07
CA VAL A 158 46.39 -29.83 18.69
C VAL A 158 47.64 -29.42 19.48
N GLY A 159 48.35 -28.38 19.05
CA GLY A 159 49.61 -28.00 19.67
C GLY A 159 50.27 -26.75 19.08
N GLN A 160 51.52 -26.54 19.50
CA GLN A 160 52.38 -25.46 19.01
C GLN A 160 53.79 -25.99 18.71
N VAL A 161 54.40 -25.51 17.63
CA VAL A 161 55.79 -25.84 17.29
C VAL A 161 56.74 -25.26 18.34
N TYR A 162 57.50 -26.11 19.03
CA TYR A 162 58.48 -25.66 20.03
C TYR A 162 59.93 -25.80 19.55
N ARG A 163 60.17 -26.59 18.49
CA ARG A 163 61.48 -26.75 17.88
C ARG A 163 61.35 -27.05 16.39
N THR A 164 62.21 -26.44 15.58
CA THR A 164 62.25 -26.68 14.13
C THR A 164 63.66 -27.07 13.69
N THR A 165 63.75 -28.00 12.74
CA THR A 165 64.96 -28.39 12.00
C THR A 165 64.74 -28.14 10.50
N ALA A 166 65.71 -28.44 9.63
CA ALA A 166 65.60 -28.19 8.20
C ALA A 166 64.34 -28.81 7.56
N ASN A 167 64.07 -30.10 7.84
CA ASN A 167 62.98 -30.87 7.20
C ASN A 167 62.01 -31.51 8.22
N SER A 168 62.07 -31.11 9.49
CA SER A 168 61.15 -31.63 10.51
C SER A 168 60.96 -30.64 11.64
N ALA A 169 59.83 -30.73 12.33
CA ALA A 169 59.54 -29.91 13.49
C ALA A 169 58.96 -30.77 14.62
N GLN A 170 59.21 -30.34 15.85
CA GLN A 170 58.63 -30.93 17.05
C GLN A 170 57.51 -30.03 17.56
N VAL A 171 56.36 -30.64 17.77
CA VAL A 171 55.13 -30.00 18.20
C VAL A 171 54.83 -30.44 19.62
N LEU A 172 54.60 -29.46 20.50
CA LEU A 172 54.17 -29.67 21.87
C LEU A 172 52.65 -29.77 21.86
N LEU A 173 52.14 -30.90 22.33
CA LEU A 173 50.70 -31.15 22.40
C LEU A 173 50.10 -30.47 23.64
N ILE A 174 48.90 -29.91 23.49
CA ILE A 174 48.18 -29.26 24.59
C ILE A 174 47.44 -30.30 25.46
N THR A 175 47.13 -31.46 24.88
CA THR A 175 46.35 -32.54 25.52
C THR A 175 47.15 -33.78 25.74
#